data_AF-C4V1U6-F1
#
_entry.id   AF-C4V1U6-F1
#
_cell.length_a   1.000
_cell.length_b   1.000
_cell.length_c   1.000
_cell.angle_alpha   90.00
_cell.angle_beta   90.00
_cell.angle_gamma   90.00
#
_symmetry.space_group_name_H-M   'P 1'
#
loop_
_entity.id
_entity.type
_entity.pdbx_description
1 polymer ?
#
loop_
_entity_poly.entity_id
_entity_poly.type
_entity_poly.pdbx_seq_one_letter_code
_entity_poly.pdbx_strand_id
1 'polypeptide(L)'
;MFQIDNIREMFFSWEGRLNRKAYILRCLALGLTLTAVYILLMAIAFGTAAAQMGNDLPMMGAFGATYIFCLPFIISGYLLAIRRLHDLDLSAFFILLSFVPVVSFFFALYLIFKKGTEGPNAYGPDPLSTEPEMPVFSTSAIHTTNSAEIDTVQADSNTSHDSGVSRS
;
A
#
# COMPACT_ATOMS: atom_id res chain seq x y z
N MET A 1 -19.10 -5.24 8.95
CA MET A 1 -18.42 -4.38 9.93
C MET A 1 -17.37 -3.59 9.16
N PHE A 2 -17.67 -2.35 8.77
CA PHE A 2 -16.68 -1.47 8.15
C PHE A 2 -15.68 -1.09 9.23
N GLN A 3 -14.53 -1.76 9.28
CA GLN A 3 -13.45 -1.43 10.22
C GLN A 3 -13.01 0.01 9.98
N ILE A 4 -13.29 0.89 10.95
CA ILE A 4 -12.85 2.29 10.94
C ILE A 4 -11.32 2.37 10.82
N ASP A 5 -10.63 1.34 11.31
CA ASP A 5 -9.17 1.15 11.21
C ASP A 5 -8.69 1.20 9.76
N ASN A 6 -9.46 0.60 8.83
CA ASN A 6 -9.11 0.57 7.42
C ASN A 6 -9.17 1.97 6.78
N ILE A 7 -10.17 2.79 7.12
CA ILE A 7 -10.29 4.15 6.58
C ILE A 7 -9.14 5.03 7.08
N ARG A 8 -8.77 4.90 8.36
CA ARG A 8 -7.64 5.64 8.94
C ARG A 8 -6.33 5.25 8.25
N GLU A 9 -6.07 3.97 8.04
CA GLU A 9 -4.85 3.52 7.34
C GLU A 9 -4.84 3.96 5.86
N MET A 10 -6.00 3.95 5.21
CA MET A 10 -6.12 4.35 3.81
C MET A 10 -5.86 5.84 3.58
N PHE A 11 -6.22 6.73 4.51
CA PHE A 11 -6.22 8.18 4.31
C PHE A 11 -5.31 8.98 5.24
N PHE A 12 -5.04 8.47 6.44
CA PHE A 12 -4.29 9.16 7.49
C PHE A 12 -2.97 8.46 7.88
N SER A 13 -2.60 7.36 7.20
CA SER A 13 -1.26 6.77 7.36
C SER A 13 -0.22 7.48 6.49
N TRP A 14 0.96 7.69 7.06
CA TRP A 14 2.17 8.18 6.40
C TRP A 14 3.11 7.05 5.94
N GLU A 15 2.86 5.82 6.40
CA GLU A 15 3.71 4.65 6.14
C GLU A 15 3.35 3.96 4.82
N GLY A 16 4.38 3.39 4.20
CA GLY A 16 4.26 2.56 3.00
C GLY A 16 4.20 3.36 1.69
N ARG A 17 3.93 2.60 0.62
CA ARG A 17 3.98 3.06 -0.77
C ARG A 17 2.60 3.07 -1.39
N LEU A 18 2.34 4.05 -2.25
CA LEU A 18 1.06 4.18 -2.93
C LEU A 18 1.25 4.20 -4.45
N ASN A 19 0.67 3.20 -5.13
CA ASN A 19 0.68 3.12 -6.58
C ASN A 19 -0.01 4.33 -7.23
N ARG A 20 0.45 4.76 -8.41
CA ARG A 20 -0.13 5.87 -9.18
C ARG A 20 -1.65 5.80 -9.36
N LYS A 21 -2.22 4.61 -9.65
CA LYS A 21 -3.67 4.45 -9.88
C LYS A 21 -4.46 4.64 -8.60
N ALA A 22 -3.99 4.03 -7.52
CA ALA A 22 -4.59 4.16 -6.19
C ALA A 22 -4.47 5.60 -5.67
N TYR A 23 -3.34 6.27 -5.91
CA TYR A 23 -3.13 7.68 -5.60
C TYR A 23 -4.16 8.56 -6.31
N ILE A 24 -4.27 8.47 -7.65
CA ILE A 24 -5.21 9.27 -8.43
C ILE A 24 -6.65 9.01 -7.98
N LEU A 25 -7.05 7.74 -7.81
CA LEU A 25 -8.40 7.41 -7.40
C LEU A 25 -8.74 7.95 -6.00
N ARG A 26 -7.83 7.81 -5.03
CA ARG A 26 -8.05 8.34 -3.68
C ARG A 26 -8.04 9.87 -3.67
N CYS A 27 -7.18 10.53 -4.45
CA CYS A 27 -7.20 11.98 -4.63
C CYS A 27 -8.50 12.47 -5.27
N LEU A 28 -9.01 11.78 -6.29
CA LEU A 28 -10.29 12.11 -6.93
C LEU A 28 -11.47 11.90 -5.98
N ALA A 29 -11.51 10.78 -5.26
CA ALA A 29 -12.56 10.51 -4.28
C ALA A 29 -12.55 11.56 -3.15
N LEU A 30 -11.37 11.90 -2.64
CA LEU A 30 -11.20 12.90 -1.61
C LEU A 30 -11.56 14.31 -2.10
N GLY A 31 -11.14 14.68 -3.31
CA GLY A 31 -11.46 15.95 -3.95
C GLY A 31 -12.96 16.11 -4.25
N LEU A 32 -13.61 15.06 -4.76
CA LEU A 32 -15.05 15.06 -5.00
C LEU A 32 -15.83 15.17 -3.69
N THR A 33 -15.43 14.43 -2.66
CA THR A 33 -16.05 14.51 -1.34
C THR A 33 -15.89 15.91 -0.74
N LEU A 34 -14.68 16.48 -0.81
CA LEU A 34 -14.39 17.82 -0.31
C LEU A 34 -15.20 18.89 -1.04
N THR A 35 -15.27 18.83 -2.38
CA THR A 35 -16.04 19.79 -3.18
C THR A 35 -17.54 19.70 -2.90
N ALA A 36 -18.10 18.48 -2.77
CA ALA A 36 -19.50 18.28 -2.41
C ALA A 36 -19.82 18.85 -1.02
N VAL A 37 -18.97 18.57 -0.01
CA VAL A 37 -19.12 19.13 1.34
C VAL A 37 -19.00 20.66 1.32
N TYR A 38 -18.04 21.21 0.58
CA TYR A 38 -17.87 22.66 0.45
C TYR A 38 -19.11 23.33 -0.15
N ILE A 39 -19.65 22.79 -1.25
CA ILE A 39 -20.88 23.30 -1.88
C ILE A 39 -22.06 23.24 -0.90
N LEU A 40 -22.22 22.12 -0.18
CA LEU A 40 -23.28 21.97 0.82
C LEU A 40 -23.16 23.02 1.93
N LEU A 41 -21.97 23.22 2.50
CA LEU A 41 -21.74 24.19 3.57
C LEU A 41 -21.96 25.62 3.08
N MET A 42 -21.53 25.95 1.86
CA MET A 42 -21.76 27.26 1.25
C MET A 42 -23.24 27.51 0.95
N ALA A 43 -23.98 26.49 0.50
CA ALA A 43 -25.42 26.59 0.29
C ALA A 43 -26.17 26.87 1.60
N ILE A 44 -25.78 26.19 2.69
CA ILE A 44 -26.33 26.46 4.04
C ILE A 44 -25.97 27.87 4.50
N ALA A 45 -24.71 28.28 4.35
CA ALA A 45 -24.23 29.62 4.72
C ALA A 45 -24.98 30.74 3.97
N PHE A 46 -25.21 30.54 2.68
CA PHE A 46 -25.94 31.51 1.85
C PHE A 46 -27.44 31.54 2.21
N GLY A 47 -28.05 30.38 2.47
CA GLY A 47 -29.44 30.28 2.91
C GLY A 47 -29.69 30.97 4.26
N THR A 48 -28.78 30.81 5.22
CA THR A 48 -28.90 31.46 6.54
C THR A 48 -28.65 32.97 6.46
N ALA A 49 -27.72 33.42 5.63
CA ALA A 49 -27.48 34.84 5.38
C ALA A 49 -28.70 35.51 4.72
N ALA A 50 -29.30 34.87 3.72
CA ALA A 50 -30.51 35.38 3.06
C ALA A 50 -31.71 35.51 4.02
N ALA A 51 -31.82 34.61 5.00
CA ALA A 51 -32.87 34.67 6.01
C ALA A 51 -32.64 35.74 7.10
N GLN A 52 -31.39 36.20 7.27
CA GLN A 52 -30.99 37.15 8.32
C GLN A 52 -30.51 38.48 7.73
N MET A 53 -31.39 39.14 6.98
CA MET A 53 -31.08 40.43 6.33
C MET A 53 -30.59 41.47 7.36
N GLY A 54 -29.36 41.96 7.17
CA GLY A 54 -28.73 42.97 8.02
C GLY A 54 -27.82 42.43 9.14
N ASN A 55 -27.61 41.12 9.24
CA ASN A 55 -26.67 40.51 10.19
C ASN A 55 -25.61 39.66 9.47
N ASP A 56 -24.36 40.15 9.43
CA ASP A 56 -23.25 39.48 8.74
C ASP A 56 -22.53 38.43 9.62
N LEU A 57 -22.78 38.41 10.93
CA LEU A 57 -22.14 37.49 11.88
C LEU A 57 -22.30 35.99 11.49
N PRO A 58 -23.51 35.51 11.13
CA PRO A 58 -23.73 34.12 10.73
C PRO A 58 -22.92 33.72 9.50
N MET A 59 -22.78 34.64 8.53
CA MET A 59 -22.04 34.39 7.30
C MET A 59 -20.54 34.26 7.59
N MET A 60 -19.98 35.19 8.38
CA MET A 60 -18.57 35.12 8.80
C MET A 60 -18.27 33.85 9.61
N GLY A 61 -19.17 33.48 10.53
CA GLY A 61 -19.05 32.23 11.29
C GLY A 61 -19.10 30.98 10.41
N ALA A 62 -19.98 30.95 9.40
CA ALA A 62 -20.10 29.82 8.48
C ALA A 62 -18.86 29.66 7.59
N PHE A 63 -18.26 30.76 7.11
CA PHE A 63 -16.98 30.70 6.40
C PHE A 63 -15.86 30.15 7.28
N GLY A 64 -15.72 30.67 8.52
CA GLY A 64 -14.73 30.19 9.47
C GLY A 64 -14.88 28.70 9.81
N ALA A 65 -16.12 28.27 10.08
CA ALA A 65 -16.43 26.86 10.33
C ALA A 65 -16.07 25.98 9.13
N THR A 66 -16.38 26.43 7.91
CA THR A 66 -16.06 25.69 6.68
C THR A 66 -14.55 25.44 6.56
N TYR A 67 -13.72 26.47 6.81
CA TYR A 67 -12.26 26.29 6.80
C TYR A 67 -11.79 25.21 7.78
N ILE A 68 -12.31 25.22 9.00
CA ILE A 68 -11.97 24.23 10.03
C ILE A 68 -12.40 22.82 9.59
N PHE A 69 -13.60 22.67 9.01
CA PHE A 69 -14.11 21.40 8.50
C PHE A 69 -13.30 20.85 7.32
N CYS A 70 -12.68 21.70 6.50
CA CYS A 70 -11.87 21.28 5.38
C CYS A 70 -10.46 20.79 5.78
N LEU A 71 -9.93 21.19 6.94
CA LEU A 71 -8.58 20.81 7.41
C LEU A 71 -8.27 19.30 7.34
N PRO A 72 -9.12 18.37 7.85
CA PRO A 72 -8.81 16.95 7.78
C PRO A 72 -8.66 16.42 6.35
N PHE A 73 -9.43 16.96 5.40
CA PHE A 73 -9.31 16.58 3.99
C PHE A 73 -7.98 17.06 3.39
N ILE A 74 -7.58 18.30 3.72
CA ILE A 74 -6.30 18.87 3.29
C ILE A 74 -5.14 18.01 3.82
N ILE A 75 -5.16 17.69 5.12
CA ILE A 75 -4.15 16.84 5.76
C ILE A 75 -4.07 15.48 5.07
N SER A 76 -5.22 14.83 4.84
CA SER A 76 -5.24 13.55 4.14
C SER A 76 -4.68 13.65 2.71
N GLY A 77 -5.00 14.70 1.96
CA GLY A 77 -4.42 14.96 0.64
C GLY A 77 -2.89 15.02 0.66
N TYR A 78 -2.31 15.69 1.66
CA TYR A 78 -0.86 15.73 1.85
C TYR A 78 -0.26 14.37 2.22
N LEU A 79 -0.92 13.60 3.09
CA LEU A 79 -0.45 12.26 3.45
C LEU A 79 -0.46 11.28 2.26
N LEU A 80 -1.43 11.41 1.36
CA LEU A 80 -1.45 10.67 0.10
C LEU A 80 -0.26 11.05 -0.81
N ALA A 81 0.04 12.35 -0.91
CA ALA A 81 1.17 12.84 -1.71
C ALA A 81 2.52 12.40 -1.13
N ILE A 82 2.67 12.37 0.20
CA ILE A 82 3.86 11.84 0.88
C ILE A 82 4.08 10.36 0.56
N ARG A 83 3.03 9.52 0.65
CA ARG A 83 3.14 8.10 0.26
C ARG A 83 3.42 7.90 -1.23
N ARG A 84 2.97 8.83 -2.08
CA ARG A 84 3.33 8.83 -3.50
C ARG A 84 4.80 9.18 -3.71
N LEU A 85 5.35 10.11 -2.93
CA LEU A 85 6.79 10.43 -2.92
C LEU A 85 7.63 9.24 -2.47
N HIS A 86 7.20 8.53 -1.43
CA HIS A 86 7.85 7.29 -0.98
C HIS A 86 7.85 6.20 -2.07
N ASP A 87 6.79 6.11 -2.89
CA ASP A 87 6.76 5.20 -4.04
C ASP A 87 7.69 5.64 -5.19
N LEU A 88 8.14 6.89 -5.20
CA LEU A 88 9.17 7.40 -6.11
C LEU A 88 10.59 7.35 -5.50
N ASP A 89 10.73 6.73 -4.32
CA ASP A 89 11.97 6.70 -3.53
C ASP A 89 12.51 8.10 -3.20
N LEU A 90 11.59 9.05 -2.99
CA LEU A 90 11.87 10.42 -2.59
C LEU A 90 11.43 10.67 -1.15
N SER A 91 12.15 11.55 -0.47
CA SER A 91 11.83 11.95 0.90
C SER A 91 10.54 12.79 0.97
N ALA A 92 9.83 12.68 2.09
CA ALA A 92 8.64 13.50 2.37
C ALA A 92 8.93 15.02 2.35
N PHE A 93 10.20 15.43 2.47
CA PHE A 93 10.62 16.83 2.42
C PHE A 93 10.22 17.53 1.11
N PHE A 94 10.16 16.79 0.00
CA PHE A 94 9.71 17.34 -1.28
C PHE A 94 8.26 17.84 -1.26
N ILE A 95 7.47 17.48 -0.25
CA ILE A 95 6.13 18.05 -0.09
C ILE A 95 6.17 19.57 0.09
N LEU A 96 7.27 20.15 0.59
CA LEU A 96 7.40 21.60 0.74
C LEU A 96 7.33 22.36 -0.60
N LEU A 97 7.62 21.69 -1.72
CA LEU A 97 7.47 22.28 -3.05
C LEU A 97 6.00 22.63 -3.38
N SER A 98 5.02 22.00 -2.72
CA SER A 98 3.60 22.29 -2.94
C SER A 98 3.17 23.66 -2.43
N PHE A 99 3.96 24.33 -1.58
CA PHE A 99 3.65 25.66 -1.07
C PHE A 99 3.88 26.78 -2.09
N VAL A 100 4.64 26.53 -3.16
CA VAL A 100 4.88 27.49 -4.24
C VAL A 100 3.93 27.18 -5.39
N PRO A 101 2.96 28.05 -5.75
CA PRO A 101 1.88 27.70 -6.69
C PRO A 101 2.35 27.18 -8.05
N VAL A 102 3.36 27.83 -8.64
CA VAL A 102 3.91 27.42 -9.94
C VAL A 102 4.61 26.06 -9.84
N VAL A 103 5.43 25.86 -8.81
CA VAL A 103 6.16 24.61 -8.59
C VAL A 103 5.20 23.47 -8.24
N SER A 104 4.19 23.76 -7.41
CA SER A 104 3.10 22.85 -7.02
C SER A 104 2.41 22.25 -8.22
N PHE A 105 2.12 23.05 -9.25
CA PHE A 105 1.49 22.56 -10.47
C PHE A 105 2.36 21.51 -11.20
N PHE A 106 3.62 21.85 -11.49
CA PHE A 106 4.54 20.91 -12.14
C PHE A 106 4.84 19.68 -11.27
N PHE A 107 4.90 19.87 -9.95
CA PHE A 107 5.11 18.81 -8.99
C PHE A 107 3.92 17.84 -8.94
N ALA A 108 2.68 18.34 -8.97
CA ALA A 108 1.49 17.50 -9.07
C ALA A 108 1.49 16.67 -10.37
N LEU A 109 1.88 17.28 -11.51
CA LEU A 109 2.04 16.54 -12.77
C LEU A 109 3.12 15.44 -12.63
N TYR A 110 4.24 15.76 -12.01
CA TYR A 110 5.29 14.78 -11.73
C TYR A 110 4.77 13.59 -10.92
N LEU A 111 4.02 13.82 -9.84
CA LEU A 111 3.43 12.74 -9.02
C LEU A 111 2.42 11.86 -9.79
N ILE A 112 1.70 12.44 -10.75
CA ILE A 112 0.71 11.73 -11.57
C ILE A 112 1.37 10.90 -12.68
N PHE A 113 2.36 11.46 -13.38
CA PHE A 113 2.92 10.84 -14.58
C PHE A 113 4.15 9.97 -14.34
N LYS A 114 4.99 10.29 -13.34
CA LYS A 114 6.20 9.53 -13.05
C LYS A 114 5.81 8.11 -12.60
N LYS A 115 6.48 7.09 -13.14
CA LYS A 115 6.33 5.69 -12.69
C LYS A 115 7.00 5.51 -11.32
N GLY A 116 6.39 4.72 -10.44
CA GLY A 116 6.98 4.27 -9.17
C GLY A 116 8.23 3.42 -9.37
N THR A 117 9.00 3.21 -8.30
CA THR A 117 10.16 2.32 -8.30
C THR A 117 9.75 0.85 -8.42
N GLU A 118 10.44 0.07 -9.24
CA GLU A 118 10.19 -1.38 -9.38
C GLU A 118 10.92 -2.14 -8.25
N GLY A 119 10.25 -3.12 -7.66
CA GLY A 119 10.82 -3.91 -6.56
C GLY A 119 10.85 -3.17 -5.21
N PRO A 120 11.49 -3.74 -4.18
CA PRO A 120 11.58 -3.15 -2.85
C PRO A 120 12.37 -1.82 -2.85
N ASN A 121 11.91 -0.84 -2.07
CA ASN A 121 12.63 0.43 -1.86
C ASN A 121 12.80 0.73 -0.36
N ALA A 122 13.42 1.87 -0.02
CA ALA A 122 13.68 2.27 1.37
C ALA A 122 12.42 2.43 2.25
N TYR A 123 11.25 2.56 1.63
CA TYR A 123 9.95 2.77 2.25
C TYR A 123 9.05 1.52 2.22
N GLY A 124 9.54 0.39 1.70
CA GLY A 124 8.87 -0.91 1.78
C GLY A 124 8.75 -1.67 0.45
N PRO A 125 8.08 -2.83 0.48
CA PRO A 125 7.88 -3.69 -0.70
C PRO A 125 6.99 -3.02 -1.76
N ASP A 126 7.08 -3.52 -3.00
CA ASP A 126 6.30 -2.98 -4.11
C ASP A 126 4.78 -3.18 -3.87
N PRO A 127 3.96 -2.10 -3.88
CA PRO A 127 2.52 -2.23 -3.70
C PRO A 127 1.83 -3.02 -4.84
N LEU A 128 2.52 -3.32 -5.93
CA LEU A 128 2.04 -4.15 -7.04
C LEU A 128 2.62 -5.56 -7.08
N SER A 129 3.61 -5.92 -6.24
CA SER A 129 4.17 -7.27 -6.28
C SER A 129 3.10 -8.28 -5.86
N THR A 130 2.55 -8.99 -6.84
CA THR A 130 1.56 -10.06 -6.67
C THR A 130 2.22 -11.44 -6.60
N GLU A 131 3.54 -11.49 -6.42
CA GLU A 131 4.23 -12.75 -6.17
C GLU A 131 4.28 -12.95 -4.64
N PRO A 132 3.51 -13.90 -4.05
CA PRO A 132 4.00 -14.49 -2.82
C PRO A 132 5.40 -15.00 -3.14
N GLU A 133 6.41 -14.59 -2.37
CA GLU A 133 7.74 -15.20 -2.45
C GLU A 133 7.58 -16.71 -2.22
N MET A 134 7.36 -17.47 -3.28
CA MET A 134 7.59 -18.89 -3.26
C MET A 134 9.09 -19.00 -3.05
N PRO A 135 9.56 -19.63 -1.96
CA PRO A 135 10.98 -19.81 -1.74
C PRO A 135 11.48 -20.67 -2.89
N VAL A 136 12.13 -20.03 -3.86
CA VAL A 136 12.89 -20.71 -4.91
C VAL A 136 14.06 -21.32 -4.16
N PHE A 137 13.88 -22.55 -3.67
CA PHE A 137 14.96 -23.36 -3.16
C PHE A 137 15.91 -23.58 -4.35
N SER A 138 16.92 -22.73 -4.43
CA SER A 138 18.03 -22.90 -5.36
C SER A 138 18.82 -24.12 -4.92
N THR A 139 18.37 -25.32 -5.28
CA THR A 139 19.24 -26.49 -5.22
C THR A 139 20.12 -26.45 -6.46
N SER A 140 21.25 -25.77 -6.28
CA SER A 140 22.40 -25.82 -7.16
C SER A 140 22.83 -27.28 -7.36
N ALA A 141 23.30 -27.58 -8.56
CA ALA A 141 23.72 -28.90 -9.02
C ALA A 141 24.73 -29.58 -8.08
N ILE A 142 24.50 -30.86 -7.77
CA ILE A 142 25.58 -31.81 -7.49
C ILE A 142 25.39 -33.01 -8.40
N HIS A 143 26.21 -33.02 -9.46
CA HIS A 143 26.48 -34.15 -10.33
C HIS A 143 27.60 -34.97 -9.70
N THR A 144 27.39 -36.26 -9.39
CA THR A 144 28.40 -37.30 -9.70
C THR A 144 27.77 -38.69 -9.80
N THR A 145 28.32 -39.44 -10.75
CA THR A 145 27.87 -40.67 -11.42
C THR A 145 28.31 -41.96 -10.73
N ASN A 146 27.54 -43.04 -10.93
CA ASN A 146 27.94 -44.40 -11.37
C ASN A 146 26.92 -45.43 -10.85
N SER A 147 26.07 -46.02 -11.72
CA SER A 147 26.36 -47.16 -12.61
C SER A 147 26.52 -48.49 -11.86
N ALA A 148 25.46 -49.30 -11.83
CA ALA A 148 25.47 -50.70 -12.32
C ALA A 148 24.13 -51.38 -11.99
N GLU A 149 23.40 -51.64 -13.06
CA GLU A 149 22.25 -52.52 -13.22
C GLU A 149 22.74 -53.99 -13.30
N ILE A 150 21.78 -54.93 -13.21
CA ILE A 150 21.78 -56.28 -13.82
C ILE A 150 22.10 -57.51 -12.92
N ASP A 151 21.02 -58.28 -12.72
CA ASP A 151 20.81 -59.73 -12.70
C ASP A 151 21.61 -60.69 -11.81
N THR A 152 20.87 -61.53 -11.08
CA THR A 152 20.70 -63.00 -11.26
C THR A 152 20.30 -63.61 -9.90
N VAL A 153 19.05 -64.05 -9.70
CA VAL A 153 18.50 -65.40 -9.98
C VAL A 153 19.01 -66.50 -9.02
N GLN A 154 18.04 -67.17 -8.35
CA GLN A 154 18.10 -68.51 -7.72
C GLN A 154 18.88 -68.68 -6.39
N ALA A 155 18.51 -69.53 -5.43
CA ALA A 155 17.52 -70.61 -5.34
C ALA A 155 17.23 -70.95 -3.86
N ASP A 156 16.09 -71.63 -3.64
CA ASP A 156 15.78 -72.73 -2.68
C ASP A 156 16.42 -72.73 -1.28
N SER A 157 15.64 -72.73 -0.19
CA SER A 157 14.74 -73.79 0.33
C SER A 157 15.47 -75.00 0.94
N ASN A 158 14.90 -75.50 2.04
CA ASN A 158 15.23 -76.69 2.84
C ASN A 158 16.40 -76.60 3.82
N THR A 159 16.19 -76.52 5.14
CA THR A 159 15.63 -77.47 6.14
C THR A 159 16.70 -78.27 6.88
N SER A 160 16.49 -78.35 8.20
CA SER A 160 16.74 -79.51 9.08
C SER A 160 18.06 -79.60 9.85
N HIS A 161 17.88 -79.95 11.14
CA HIS A 161 18.74 -80.77 12.00
C HIS A 161 20.12 -80.20 12.37
N ASP A 162 20.72 -80.43 13.53
CA ASP A 162 20.43 -81.16 14.76
C ASP A 162 21.61 -80.85 15.72
N SER A 163 21.38 -81.09 17.01
CA SER A 163 22.34 -81.53 18.03
C SER A 163 23.72 -80.85 18.19
N GLY A 164 23.89 -80.23 19.36
CA GLY A 164 24.73 -80.87 20.38
C GLY A 164 26.08 -80.26 20.77
N VAL A 165 26.20 -79.98 22.08
CA VAL A 165 27.25 -80.50 22.98
C VAL A 165 28.61 -79.76 23.09
N SER A 166 28.89 -79.43 24.37
CA SER A 166 30.15 -79.36 25.13
C SER A 166 31.18 -78.25 24.96
N ARG A 167 31.30 -77.49 26.06
CA ARG A 167 32.46 -77.39 26.98
C ARG A 167 33.87 -77.50 26.37
N SER A 168 34.63 -76.44 26.61
CA SER A 168 35.99 -76.48 27.15
C SER A 168 36.24 -75.20 27.93
#